data_AF-A0A7Y3U1T6-F1
#
_entry.id   AF-A0A7Y3U1T6-F1
#
_cell.length_a   1.000
_cell.length_b   1.000
_cell.length_c   1.000
_cell.angle_alpha   90.00
_cell.angle_beta   90.00
_cell.angle_gamma   90.00
#
_symmetry.space_group_name_H-M   'P 1'
#
loop_
_entity.id
_entity.type
_entity.pdbx_description
1 polymer ?
#
loop_
_entity_poly.entity_id
_entity_poly.type
_entity_poly.pdbx_seq_one_letter_code
_entity_poly.pdbx_strand_id
1 'polypeptide(L)'
;MAFNPKHIQEEIIDQYFAKDNNRPWIVGFSGGKDSTMLLQLVWYALKTIPVESRTRKIYVVCNNTLVENPKILEYTEKILDKIQKAAVEQSLPITVHRTAPKLEDTFWVNLIGRGYPAPNNVFRWCTERMKINPTTQFILEKISEENEVIILLGTRSEESARRAKSIKKFEIQGQRLGKHILPSAYVYAPIKNVLTEELWQYLSQVPSPWGASNKELITLYRNANNGDCPLVIDNTTPPCGNSRFGCWVCTVVNKDNSMEALIENGEEWMEPLMELRDLLVTSRGSEEYREKRRRDGTEKEGILGPYKSWFRAFFLEKLFLAQKEIQQTQPNITLISYQELVAIQVTWYRDNIFNYKVSDIYNKVFGTNIVLNAGDDNLVREKELLKELCKENPKDFELINDLLALQKTKTILMNNRGLQNVLENRLEQFVRGKTG
;
A
#
# COMPACT_ATOMS: atom_id res chain seq x y z
N MET A 1 25.44 -9.12 25.19
CA MET A 1 25.09 -8.18 26.27
C MET A 1 23.57 -8.18 26.36
N ALA A 2 23.00 -8.24 27.56
CA ALA A 2 21.55 -8.14 27.73
C ALA A 2 21.07 -6.77 27.21
N PHE A 3 19.92 -6.73 26.53
CA PHE A 3 19.30 -5.49 26.09
C PHE A 3 19.10 -4.50 27.24
N ASN A 4 19.62 -3.29 27.06
CA ASN A 4 19.44 -2.18 27.99
C ASN A 4 18.84 -0.97 27.23
N PRO A 5 17.54 -0.65 27.46
CA PRO A 5 16.89 0.50 26.84
C PRO A 5 17.62 1.83 27.05
N LYS A 6 18.29 2.01 28.21
CA LYS A 6 18.99 3.26 28.54
C LYS A 6 20.16 3.51 27.61
N HIS A 7 20.91 2.47 27.24
CA HIS A 7 22.04 2.61 26.33
C HIS A 7 21.60 3.09 24.94
N ILE A 8 20.48 2.56 24.44
CA ILE A 8 19.91 3.01 23.16
C ILE A 8 19.40 4.46 23.29
N GLN A 9 18.76 4.83 24.40
CA GLN A 9 18.32 6.20 24.64
C GLN A 9 19.50 7.18 24.70
N GLU A 10 20.60 6.83 25.36
CA GLU A 10 21.84 7.62 25.40
C GLU A 10 22.42 7.80 24.00
N GLU A 11 22.45 6.75 23.18
CA GLU A 11 22.91 6.85 21.79
C GLU A 11 21.99 7.77 20.96
N ILE A 12 20.67 7.68 21.15
CA ILE A 12 19.71 8.57 20.50
C ILE A 12 19.96 10.02 20.92
N ILE A 13 20.20 10.30 22.20
CA ILE A 13 20.50 11.66 22.70
C ILE A 13 21.80 12.17 22.09
N ASP A 14 22.85 11.34 22.03
CA ASP A 14 24.12 11.73 21.43
C ASP A 14 23.97 12.04 19.92
N GLN A 15 23.19 11.23 19.20
CA GLN A 15 22.85 11.51 17.80
C GLN A 15 21.98 12.77 17.66
N TYR A 16 21.09 13.06 18.62
CA TYR A 16 20.24 14.25 18.61
C TYR A 16 21.07 15.55 18.66
N PHE A 17 22.16 15.55 19.43
CA PHE A 17 23.08 16.68 19.58
C PHE A 17 24.28 16.64 18.61
N ALA A 18 24.34 15.65 17.72
CA ALA A 18 25.41 15.58 16.73
C ALA A 18 25.46 16.85 15.87
N LYS A 19 26.68 17.31 15.56
CA LYS A 19 26.93 18.47 14.68
C LYS A 19 26.69 18.08 13.22
N ASP A 20 25.43 17.93 12.85
CA ASP A 20 24.98 17.51 11.52
C ASP A 20 24.11 18.57 10.82
N ASN A 21 24.17 19.83 11.25
CA ASN A 21 23.27 20.92 10.82
C ASN A 21 21.81 20.72 11.26
N ASN A 22 21.58 20.00 12.36
CA ASN A 22 20.25 19.79 12.93
C ASN A 22 19.28 19.15 11.94
N ARG A 23 19.77 18.18 11.15
CA ARG A 23 18.97 17.51 10.11
C ARG A 23 17.66 17.00 10.71
N PRO A 24 16.50 17.28 10.10
CA PRO A 24 15.26 16.74 10.58
C PRO A 24 15.28 15.21 10.59
N TRP A 25 14.58 14.63 11.56
CA TRP A 25 14.41 13.20 11.67
C TRP A 25 13.07 12.78 11.08
N ILE A 26 13.08 11.72 10.28
CA ILE A 26 11.88 11.07 9.74
C ILE A 26 11.79 9.69 10.39
N VAL A 27 10.86 9.52 11.33
CA VAL A 27 10.60 8.24 11.99
C VAL A 27 9.55 7.49 11.19
N GLY A 28 9.94 6.37 10.57
CA GLY A 28 8.99 5.49 9.89
C GLY A 28 8.13 4.74 10.92
N PHE A 29 6.83 5.03 10.94
CA PHE A 29 5.88 4.45 11.88
C PHE A 29 4.80 3.66 11.14
N SER A 30 4.50 2.45 11.64
CA SER A 30 3.54 1.54 11.01
C SER A 30 2.51 0.97 11.99
N GLY A 31 2.50 1.44 13.24
CA GLY A 31 1.68 0.84 14.31
C GLY A 31 2.11 -0.56 14.75
N GLY A 32 3.17 -1.12 14.17
CA GLY A 32 3.68 -2.45 14.51
C GLY A 32 4.59 -2.43 15.74
N LYS A 33 4.98 -3.62 16.20
CA LYS A 33 5.83 -3.80 17.40
C LYS A 33 7.17 -3.08 17.30
N ASP A 34 7.85 -3.18 16.16
CA ASP A 34 9.20 -2.64 15.96
C ASP A 34 9.20 -1.10 15.84
N SER A 35 8.25 -0.54 15.08
CA SER A 35 8.10 0.91 14.96
C SER A 35 7.56 1.58 16.24
N THR A 36 6.72 0.87 17.00
CA THR A 36 6.27 1.32 18.33
C THR A 36 7.44 1.41 19.31
N MET A 37 8.25 0.35 19.42
CA MET A 37 9.43 0.37 20.29
C MET A 37 10.41 1.48 19.92
N LEU A 38 10.72 1.63 18.62
CA LEU A 38 11.59 2.70 18.14
C LEU A 38 11.08 4.07 18.58
N LEU A 39 9.80 4.37 18.34
CA LEU A 39 9.23 5.66 18.69
C LEU A 39 9.19 5.87 20.21
N GLN A 40 8.91 4.83 21.01
CA GLN A 40 8.98 4.93 22.48
C GLN A 40 10.39 5.29 22.95
N LEU A 41 11.42 4.62 22.42
CA LEU A 41 12.81 4.93 22.79
C LEU A 41 13.22 6.34 22.40
N VAL A 42 12.87 6.79 21.19
CA VAL A 42 13.10 8.18 20.75
C VAL A 42 12.38 9.15 21.67
N TRP A 43 11.11 8.90 21.98
CA TRP A 43 10.31 9.78 22.82
C TRP A 43 10.88 9.90 24.24
N TYR A 44 11.25 8.79 24.86
CA TYR A 44 11.85 8.79 26.20
C TYR A 44 13.20 9.49 26.23
N ALA A 45 14.04 9.29 25.20
CA ALA A 45 15.28 10.04 25.03
C ALA A 45 15.03 11.55 24.95
N LEU A 46 14.03 12.02 24.21
CA LEU A 46 13.72 13.45 24.11
C LEU A 46 13.16 14.03 25.42
N LYS A 47 12.45 13.22 26.22
CA LYS A 47 11.91 13.69 27.51
C LYS A 47 12.99 13.99 28.54
N THR A 48 14.19 13.43 28.41
CA THR A 48 15.33 13.77 29.29
C THR A 48 16.02 15.06 28.87
N ILE A 49 15.75 15.56 27.66
CA ILE A 49 16.31 16.82 27.14
C ILE A 49 15.47 18.00 27.64
N PRO A 50 16.08 19.09 28.14
CA PRO A 50 15.37 20.33 28.48
C PRO A 50 14.59 20.89 27.30
N VAL A 51 13.40 21.47 27.53
CA VAL A 51 12.48 21.90 26.47
C VAL A 51 13.14 22.88 25.50
N GLU A 52 13.98 23.77 26.02
CA GLU A 52 14.69 24.81 25.29
C GLU A 52 15.72 24.24 24.29
N SER A 53 16.22 23.04 24.57
CA SER A 53 17.20 22.33 23.74
C SER A 53 16.56 21.41 22.70
N ARG A 54 15.21 21.28 22.70
CA ARG A 54 14.49 20.39 21.78
C ARG A 54 14.22 21.06 20.43
N THR A 55 15.28 21.41 19.70
CA THR A 55 15.20 22.22 18.48
C THR A 55 15.13 21.43 17.18
N ARG A 56 15.46 20.13 17.19
CA ARG A 56 15.44 19.28 16.00
C ARG A 56 14.00 18.91 15.63
N LYS A 57 13.60 19.17 14.38
CA LYS A 57 12.30 18.75 13.83
C LYS A 57 12.24 17.23 13.68
N ILE A 58 11.14 16.62 14.12
CA ILE A 58 10.90 15.18 14.01
C ILE A 58 9.54 14.95 13.33
N TYR A 59 9.57 14.22 12.24
CA TYR A 59 8.40 13.83 11.46
C TYR A 59 8.13 12.34 11.69
N VAL A 60 7.01 12.02 12.34
CA VAL A 60 6.50 10.65 12.43
C VAL A 60 5.66 10.40 11.19
N VAL A 61 6.12 9.52 10.30
CA VAL A 61 5.48 9.28 9.01
C VAL A 61 4.85 7.90 8.99
N CYS A 62 3.56 7.83 8.68
CA CYS A 62 2.83 6.59 8.49
C CYS A 62 2.22 6.52 7.09
N ASN A 63 2.52 5.45 6.36
CA ASN A 63 2.00 5.26 5.01
C ASN A 63 0.71 4.45 5.04
N ASN A 64 -0.39 5.04 4.58
CA ASN A 64 -1.66 4.38 4.38
C ASN A 64 -1.76 3.90 2.91
N THR A 65 -1.81 2.59 2.69
CA THR A 65 -1.99 2.04 1.34
C THR A 65 -3.44 2.06 0.85
N LEU A 66 -4.40 2.52 1.67
CA LEU A 66 -5.85 2.50 1.40
C LEU A 66 -6.47 1.10 1.29
N VAL A 67 -5.67 0.04 1.46
CA VAL A 67 -6.11 -1.36 1.47
C VAL A 67 -5.50 -2.14 2.64
N GLU A 68 -5.02 -1.43 3.67
CA GLU A 68 -4.62 -2.04 4.94
C GLU A 68 -5.81 -2.77 5.56
N ASN A 69 -5.56 -3.82 6.35
CA ASN A 69 -6.63 -4.47 7.11
C ASN A 69 -7.41 -3.40 7.93
N PRO A 70 -8.75 -3.30 7.82
CA PRO A 70 -9.49 -2.18 8.41
C PRO A 70 -9.35 -2.10 9.94
N LYS A 71 -9.28 -3.24 10.64
CA LYS A 71 -9.05 -3.27 12.09
C LYS A 71 -7.70 -2.68 12.47
N ILE A 72 -6.67 -3.00 11.69
CA ILE A 72 -5.31 -2.51 11.90
C ILE A 72 -5.22 -1.01 11.57
N LEU A 73 -5.92 -0.58 10.52
CA LEU A 73 -6.01 0.83 10.13
C LEU A 73 -6.64 1.65 11.26
N GLU A 74 -7.79 1.23 11.79
CA GLU A 74 -8.46 1.90 12.91
C GLU A 74 -7.55 2.02 14.13
N TYR A 75 -6.89 0.92 14.52
CA TYR A 75 -5.91 0.93 15.60
C TYR A 75 -4.78 1.93 15.34
N THR A 76 -4.22 1.92 14.14
CA THR A 76 -3.08 2.78 13.79
C THR A 76 -3.47 4.25 13.81
N GLU A 77 -4.63 4.61 13.25
CA GLU A 77 -5.14 5.99 13.26
C GLU A 77 -5.36 6.51 14.68
N LYS A 78 -5.99 5.70 15.54
CA LYS A 78 -6.15 6.02 16.97
C LYS A 78 -4.81 6.28 17.67
N ILE A 79 -3.78 5.51 17.34
CA ILE A 79 -2.43 5.68 17.92
C ILE A 79 -1.76 6.94 17.39
N LEU A 80 -1.84 7.21 16.09
CA LEU A 80 -1.30 8.42 15.46
C LEU A 80 -1.89 9.70 16.08
N ASP A 81 -3.20 9.71 16.34
CA ASP A 81 -3.85 10.85 16.98
C ASP A 81 -3.38 11.06 18.43
N LYS A 82 -3.16 9.98 19.17
CA LYS A 82 -2.57 10.05 20.52
C LYS A 82 -1.13 10.58 20.48
N ILE A 83 -0.32 10.09 19.54
CA ILE A 83 1.05 10.57 19.32
C ILE A 83 1.03 12.08 19.03
N GLN A 84 0.17 12.54 18.12
CA GLN A 84 0.10 13.96 17.77
C GLN A 84 -0.31 14.85 18.96
N LYS A 85 -1.31 14.43 19.74
CA LYS A 85 -1.77 15.17 20.93
C LYS A 85 -0.69 15.21 22.02
N ALA A 86 -0.13 14.06 22.35
CA ALA A 86 0.89 13.95 23.39
C ALA A 86 2.18 14.72 23.04
N ALA A 87 2.53 14.82 21.75
CA ALA A 87 3.69 15.60 21.30
C ALA A 87 3.52 17.08 21.64
N VAL A 88 2.33 17.63 21.40
CA VAL A 88 1.99 19.03 21.73
C VAL A 88 1.96 19.23 23.24
N GLU A 89 1.24 18.38 23.97
CA GLU A 89 1.12 18.46 25.43
C GLU A 89 2.47 18.39 26.15
N GLN A 90 3.42 17.60 25.61
CA GLN A 90 4.74 17.40 26.21
C GLN A 90 5.82 18.32 25.64
N SER A 91 5.45 19.29 24.80
CA SER A 91 6.39 20.23 24.15
C SER A 91 7.53 19.49 23.45
N LEU A 92 7.18 18.51 22.63
CA LEU A 92 8.12 17.76 21.79
C LEU A 92 8.06 18.28 20.36
N PRO A 93 9.20 18.37 19.65
CA PRO A 93 9.26 18.85 18.27
C PRO A 93 8.84 17.76 17.27
N ILE A 94 7.75 17.03 17.59
CA ILE A 94 7.23 15.92 16.82
C ILE A 94 5.94 16.34 16.11
N THR A 95 5.87 16.05 14.81
CA THR A 95 4.64 16.18 14.01
C THR A 95 4.34 14.88 13.29
N VAL A 96 3.05 14.55 13.16
CA VAL A 96 2.58 13.31 12.53
C VAL A 96 2.11 13.59 11.11
N HIS A 97 2.62 12.80 10.16
CA HIS A 97 2.33 12.93 8.74
C HIS A 97 1.85 11.60 8.17
N ARG A 98 0.81 11.67 7.35
CA ARG A 98 0.24 10.52 6.65
C ARG A 98 0.59 10.60 5.18
N THR A 99 1.12 9.53 4.60
CA THR A 99 1.34 9.43 3.15
C THR A 99 0.38 8.43 2.55
N ALA A 100 -0.06 8.67 1.32
CA ALA A 100 -0.97 7.80 0.59
C ALA A 100 -0.60 7.77 -0.91
N PRO A 101 -0.90 6.67 -1.64
CA PRO A 101 -0.74 6.63 -3.08
C PRO A 101 -1.54 7.72 -3.78
N LYS A 102 -1.01 8.20 -4.92
CA LYS A 102 -1.79 8.98 -5.87
C LYS A 102 -2.95 8.15 -6.40
N LEU A 103 -4.02 8.80 -6.85
CA LEU A 103 -5.25 8.13 -7.28
C LEU A 103 -4.98 7.07 -8.36
N GLU A 104 -4.14 7.38 -9.35
CA GLU A 104 -3.75 6.49 -10.43
C GLU A 104 -2.89 5.28 -10.00
N ASP A 105 -2.34 5.32 -8.79
CA ASP A 105 -1.48 4.32 -8.17
C ASP A 105 -2.22 3.46 -7.13
N THR A 106 -3.48 3.79 -6.82
CA THR A 106 -4.33 3.03 -5.90
C THR A 106 -4.60 1.60 -6.40
N PHE A 107 -4.93 0.71 -5.47
CA PHE A 107 -5.11 -0.71 -5.76
C PHE A 107 -6.25 -0.94 -6.74
N TRP A 108 -7.41 -0.31 -6.51
CA TRP A 108 -8.61 -0.54 -7.32
C TRP A 108 -8.52 0.10 -8.70
N VAL A 109 -7.91 1.27 -8.84
CA VAL A 109 -7.68 1.88 -10.17
C VAL A 109 -6.75 1.00 -11.01
N ASN A 110 -5.73 0.39 -10.41
CA ASN A 110 -4.85 -0.52 -11.14
C ASN A 110 -5.49 -1.89 -11.42
N LEU A 111 -6.15 -2.50 -10.43
CA LEU A 111 -6.73 -3.84 -10.58
C LEU A 111 -8.05 -3.81 -11.37
N ILE A 112 -9.03 -3.03 -10.94
CA ILE A 112 -10.37 -2.97 -11.55
C ILE A 112 -10.36 -2.03 -12.75
N GLY A 113 -9.73 -0.86 -12.65
CA GLY A 113 -9.63 0.07 -13.77
C GLY A 113 -8.74 -0.51 -14.88
N ARG A 114 -7.45 -0.71 -14.59
CA ARG A 114 -6.45 -1.15 -15.57
C ARG A 114 -6.37 -2.68 -15.76
N GLY A 115 -7.10 -3.49 -14.99
CA GLY A 115 -7.04 -4.94 -15.13
C GLY A 115 -5.68 -5.53 -14.74
N TYR A 116 -4.87 -4.88 -13.91
CA TYR A 116 -3.60 -5.45 -13.47
C TYR A 116 -3.88 -6.76 -12.71
N PRO A 117 -3.12 -7.84 -12.98
CA PRO A 117 -3.28 -9.06 -12.21
C PRO A 117 -2.94 -8.82 -10.74
N ALA A 118 -3.61 -9.56 -9.86
CA ALA A 118 -3.31 -9.52 -8.44
C ALA A 118 -1.81 -9.79 -8.19
N PRO A 119 -1.15 -9.06 -7.27
CA PRO A 119 0.27 -9.19 -7.02
C PRO A 119 0.74 -10.61 -6.72
N ASN A 120 1.96 -10.95 -7.14
CA ASN A 120 2.60 -12.23 -6.82
C ASN A 120 4.07 -12.02 -6.46
N ASN A 121 4.85 -13.08 -6.24
CA ASN A 121 6.25 -12.95 -5.82
C ASN A 121 7.15 -12.18 -6.81
N VAL A 122 6.83 -12.22 -8.10
CA VAL A 122 7.61 -11.59 -9.18
C VAL A 122 7.04 -10.22 -9.55
N PHE A 123 5.71 -10.10 -9.63
CA PHE A 123 5.01 -8.91 -10.07
C PHE A 123 4.31 -8.22 -8.89
N ARG A 124 5.08 -7.48 -8.10
CA ARG A 124 4.62 -6.76 -6.89
C ARG A 124 4.42 -5.26 -7.13
N TRP A 125 3.61 -4.92 -8.13
CA TRP A 125 3.39 -3.52 -8.53
C TRP A 125 2.88 -2.62 -7.39
N CYS A 126 2.14 -3.18 -6.42
CA CYS A 126 1.62 -2.42 -5.29
C CYS A 126 2.71 -1.94 -4.33
N THR A 127 3.86 -2.63 -4.23
CA THR A 127 4.91 -2.25 -3.28
C THR A 127 5.54 -0.92 -3.65
N GLU A 128 5.93 -0.77 -4.93
CA GLU A 128 6.51 0.47 -5.42
C GLU A 128 5.49 1.61 -5.37
N ARG A 129 4.32 1.42 -5.98
CA ARG A 129 3.28 2.45 -6.14
C ARG A 129 2.67 2.92 -4.82
N MET A 130 2.37 1.98 -3.94
CA MET A 130 1.54 2.26 -2.76
C MET A 130 2.32 2.38 -1.46
N LYS A 131 3.55 1.85 -1.39
CA LYS A 131 4.38 1.89 -0.18
C LYS A 131 5.63 2.76 -0.35
N ILE A 132 6.37 2.56 -1.43
CA ILE A 132 7.66 3.22 -1.64
C ILE A 132 7.48 4.64 -2.16
N ASN A 133 6.71 4.84 -3.23
CA ASN A 133 6.56 6.13 -3.90
C ASN A 133 5.99 7.23 -2.99
N PRO A 134 4.93 7.00 -2.20
CA PRO A 134 4.36 8.05 -1.36
C PRO A 134 5.34 8.52 -0.28
N THR A 135 6.00 7.55 0.38
CA THR A 135 7.02 7.84 1.39
C THR A 135 8.25 8.53 0.77
N THR A 136 8.67 8.10 -0.42
CA THR A 136 9.78 8.69 -1.16
C THR A 136 9.48 10.14 -1.54
N GLN A 137 8.27 10.42 -2.01
CA GLN A 137 7.84 11.79 -2.33
C GLN A 137 7.92 12.69 -1.10
N PHE A 138 7.40 12.24 0.05
CA PHE A 138 7.50 12.98 1.30
C PHE A 138 8.97 13.25 1.70
N ILE A 139 9.83 12.24 1.61
CA ILE A 139 11.26 12.40 1.91
C ILE A 139 11.91 13.44 0.98
N LEU A 140 11.63 13.38 -0.32
CA LEU A 140 12.17 14.33 -1.30
C LEU A 140 11.68 15.77 -1.05
N GLU A 141 10.42 15.94 -0.67
CA GLU A 141 9.88 17.25 -0.26
C GLU A 141 10.66 17.80 0.95
N LYS A 142 10.93 16.99 1.97
CA LYS A 142 11.72 17.41 3.14
C LYS A 142 13.20 17.65 2.84
N ILE A 143 13.79 16.89 1.93
CA ILE A 143 15.15 17.18 1.43
C ILE A 143 15.17 18.52 0.69
N SER A 144 14.14 18.83 -0.09
CA SER A 144 14.05 20.13 -0.80
C SER A 144 13.89 21.31 0.16
N GLU A 145 13.26 21.11 1.31
CA GLU A 145 13.06 22.14 2.34
C GLU A 145 14.29 22.31 3.26
N GLU A 146 14.98 21.22 3.61
CA GLU A 146 15.95 21.16 4.72
C GLU A 146 17.36 20.68 4.29
N ASN A 147 17.59 20.51 2.98
CA ASN A 147 18.79 19.98 2.31
C ASN A 147 19.13 18.51 2.59
N GLU A 148 19.06 18.05 3.83
CA GLU A 148 19.41 16.70 4.24
C GLU A 148 18.47 16.17 5.33
N VAL A 149 18.26 14.85 5.37
CA VAL A 149 17.36 14.23 6.36
C VAL A 149 17.97 12.96 6.96
N ILE A 150 17.56 12.59 8.17
CA ILE A 150 17.91 11.32 8.81
C ILE A 150 16.63 10.50 9.00
N ILE A 151 16.59 9.30 8.42
CA ILE A 151 15.46 8.38 8.48
C ILE A 151 15.70 7.35 9.57
N LEU A 152 14.85 7.36 10.60
CA LEU A 152 14.89 6.41 11.69
C LEU A 152 14.00 5.21 11.34
N LEU A 153 14.60 4.01 11.30
CA LEU A 153 13.92 2.78 10.91
C LEU A 153 13.99 1.72 12.00
N GLY A 154 12.85 1.07 12.26
CA GLY A 154 12.73 -0.04 13.22
C GLY A 154 13.24 -1.37 12.68
N THR A 155 14.17 -1.38 11.73
CA THR A 155 14.68 -2.63 11.12
C THR A 155 15.60 -3.36 12.07
N ARG A 156 15.41 -4.68 12.23
CA ARG A 156 16.25 -5.55 13.07
C ARG A 156 16.94 -6.64 12.24
N SER A 157 18.16 -6.99 12.61
CA SER A 157 18.96 -8.01 11.92
C SER A 157 18.36 -9.41 12.04
N GLU A 158 17.76 -9.72 13.19
CA GLU A 158 17.12 -11.01 13.46
C GLU A 158 15.82 -11.23 12.66
N GLU A 159 15.20 -10.16 12.13
CA GLU A 159 13.89 -10.27 11.47
C GLU A 159 13.93 -11.14 10.20
N SER A 160 15.08 -11.19 9.51
CA SER A 160 15.37 -12.18 8.46
C SER A 160 16.80 -12.04 7.95
N ALA A 161 17.37 -13.13 7.41
CA ALA A 161 18.67 -13.09 6.72
C ALA A 161 18.72 -12.05 5.58
N ARG A 162 17.59 -11.81 4.90
CA ARG A 162 17.49 -10.77 3.85
C ARG A 162 17.61 -9.36 4.44
N ARG A 163 16.99 -9.09 5.59
CA ARG A 163 17.12 -7.80 6.28
C ARG A 163 18.51 -7.57 6.83
N ALA A 164 19.14 -8.59 7.44
CA ALA A 164 20.52 -8.50 7.88
C ALA A 164 21.48 -8.12 6.73
N LYS A 165 21.34 -8.78 5.57
CA LYS A 165 22.11 -8.43 4.36
C LYS A 165 21.84 -7.01 3.88
N SER A 166 20.59 -6.56 3.92
CA SER A 166 20.22 -5.20 3.51
C SER A 166 20.81 -4.14 4.44
N ILE A 167 20.74 -4.33 5.75
CA ILE A 167 21.32 -3.41 6.74
C ILE A 167 22.83 -3.29 6.49
N LYS A 168 23.53 -4.43 6.40
CA LYS A 168 24.97 -4.47 6.16
C LYS A 168 25.40 -3.81 4.84
N LYS A 169 24.55 -3.85 3.80
CA LYS A 169 24.83 -3.21 2.50
C LYS A 169 24.92 -1.69 2.59
N PHE A 170 24.10 -1.08 3.45
CA PHE A 170 24.00 0.38 3.57
C PHE A 170 24.73 0.93 4.81
N GLU A 171 25.24 0.05 5.66
CA GLU A 171 26.05 0.38 6.83
C GLU A 171 27.42 0.94 6.42
N ILE A 172 27.85 1.99 7.12
CA ILE A 172 29.19 2.55 7.00
C ILE A 172 29.94 2.15 8.28
N GLN A 173 31.03 1.40 8.13
CA GLN A 173 31.79 0.91 9.27
C GLN A 173 32.30 2.06 10.13
N GLY A 174 32.04 1.99 11.45
CA GLY A 174 32.43 3.01 12.41
C GLY A 174 31.51 4.24 12.47
N GLN A 175 30.44 4.29 11.67
CA GLN A 175 29.44 5.37 11.74
C GLN A 175 28.09 4.82 12.21
N ARG A 176 27.34 5.64 12.96
CA ARG A 176 25.96 5.33 13.35
C ARG A 176 24.98 5.44 12.19
N LEU A 177 25.25 6.38 11.28
CA LEU A 177 24.41 6.66 10.12
C LEU A 177 24.87 5.82 8.92
N GLY A 178 23.93 5.09 8.32
CA GLY A 178 24.09 4.45 7.02
C GLY A 178 23.64 5.36 5.87
N LYS A 179 23.92 4.95 4.63
CA LYS A 179 23.40 5.64 3.44
C LYS A 179 21.98 5.19 3.11
N HIS A 180 21.14 6.12 2.67
CA HIS A 180 19.89 5.77 2.00
C HIS A 180 20.10 5.62 0.48
N ILE A 181 19.11 5.05 -0.22
CA ILE A 181 19.10 4.99 -1.69
C ILE A 181 18.94 6.38 -2.30
N LEU A 182 18.16 7.24 -1.63
CA LEU A 182 18.00 8.64 -2.03
C LEU A 182 19.25 9.44 -1.64
N PRO A 183 19.75 10.32 -2.51
CA PRO A 183 20.82 11.25 -2.16
C PRO A 183 20.36 12.16 -1.01
N SER A 184 21.30 12.62 -0.19
CA SER A 184 21.03 13.51 0.95
C SER A 184 20.10 12.95 2.05
N ALA A 185 19.85 11.63 2.03
CA ALA A 185 19.17 10.92 3.10
C ALA A 185 20.11 9.92 3.77
N TYR A 186 20.06 9.89 5.10
CA TYR A 186 20.81 8.97 5.94
C TYR A 186 19.85 8.03 6.67
N VAL A 187 20.32 6.83 7.04
CA VAL A 187 19.51 5.86 7.79
C VAL A 187 20.10 5.68 9.18
N TYR A 188 19.25 5.74 10.18
CA TYR A 188 19.59 5.43 11.57
C TYR A 188 18.69 4.30 12.08
N ALA A 189 19.28 3.18 12.50
CA ALA A 189 18.56 2.00 12.96
C ALA A 189 18.98 1.62 14.39
N PRO A 190 18.53 2.37 15.41
CA PRO A 190 19.01 2.22 16.79
C PRO A 190 18.65 0.86 17.42
N ILE A 191 17.57 0.23 16.96
CA ILE A 191 17.14 -1.09 17.46
C ILE A 191 17.66 -2.27 16.62
N LYS A 192 18.65 -2.06 15.74
CA LYS A 192 19.11 -3.09 14.78
C LYS A 192 19.52 -4.43 15.39
N ASN A 193 20.00 -4.41 16.63
CA ASN A 193 20.50 -5.57 17.36
C ASN A 193 19.52 -6.10 18.43
N VAL A 194 18.34 -5.51 18.56
CA VAL A 194 17.33 -5.93 19.54
C VAL A 194 16.72 -7.26 19.10
N LEU A 195 16.59 -8.20 20.02
CA LEU A 195 15.93 -9.49 19.78
C LEU A 195 14.41 -9.37 19.92
N THR A 196 13.69 -10.31 19.31
CA THR A 196 12.22 -10.30 19.30
C THR A 196 11.64 -10.44 20.73
N GLU A 197 12.25 -11.29 21.56
CA GLU A 197 11.85 -11.48 22.96
C GLU A 197 12.09 -10.21 23.80
N GLU A 198 13.27 -9.59 23.64
CA GLU A 198 13.64 -8.35 24.33
C GLU A 198 12.69 -7.21 23.98
N LEU A 199 12.26 -7.13 22.71
CA LEU A 199 11.28 -6.17 22.23
C LEU A 199 9.92 -6.37 22.91
N TRP A 200 9.43 -7.61 22.97
CA TRP A 200 8.14 -7.90 23.61
C TRP A 200 8.19 -7.67 25.11
N GLN A 201 9.27 -8.08 25.77
CA GLN A 201 9.51 -7.80 27.17
C GLN A 201 9.49 -6.29 27.44
N TYR A 202 10.18 -5.50 26.61
CA TYR A 202 10.15 -4.04 26.70
C TYR A 202 8.73 -3.48 26.56
N LEU A 203 8.00 -3.83 25.51
CA LEU A 203 6.65 -3.31 25.27
C LEU A 203 5.66 -3.71 26.37
N SER A 204 5.87 -4.85 27.02
CA SER A 204 5.02 -5.31 28.13
C SER A 204 5.24 -4.54 29.45
N GLN A 205 6.46 -4.04 29.67
CA GLN A 205 6.86 -3.40 30.92
C GLN A 205 6.86 -1.88 30.85
N VAL A 206 7.20 -1.32 29.69
CA VAL A 206 7.36 0.11 29.50
C VAL A 206 6.05 0.68 28.94
N PRO A 207 5.40 1.63 29.65
CA PRO A 207 4.17 2.24 29.15
C PRO A 207 4.43 3.06 27.89
N SER A 208 3.38 3.32 27.11
CA SER A 208 3.53 4.26 25.99
C SER A 208 3.55 5.70 26.49
N PRO A 209 4.53 6.53 26.07
CA PRO A 209 4.63 7.91 26.53
C PRO A 209 3.56 8.83 25.95
N TRP A 210 2.77 8.36 24.96
CA TRP A 210 1.60 9.04 24.41
C TRP A 210 0.25 8.50 24.93
N GLY A 211 0.25 7.78 26.06
CA GLY A 211 -0.99 7.35 26.73
C GLY A 211 -1.76 6.24 26.00
N ALA A 212 -1.12 5.52 25.08
CA ALA A 212 -1.65 4.29 24.51
C ALA A 212 -1.36 3.08 25.41
N SER A 213 -2.20 2.05 25.34
CA SER A 213 -1.93 0.79 26.03
C SER A 213 -1.17 -0.14 25.10
N ASN A 214 0.07 -0.47 25.44
CA ASN A 214 0.82 -1.50 24.71
C ASN A 214 0.14 -2.88 24.80
N LYS A 215 -0.73 -3.10 25.80
CA LYS A 215 -1.54 -4.33 25.89
C LYS A 215 -2.47 -4.49 24.69
N GLU A 216 -3.00 -3.40 24.13
CA GLU A 216 -3.84 -3.44 22.93
C GLU A 216 -3.05 -3.98 21.73
N LEU A 217 -1.80 -3.54 21.56
CA LEU A 217 -0.89 -4.05 20.54
C LEU A 217 -0.58 -5.53 20.75
N ILE A 218 -0.26 -5.92 21.98
CA ILE A 218 0.05 -7.32 22.32
C ILE A 218 -1.16 -8.21 22.05
N THR A 219 -2.37 -7.80 22.44
CA THR A 219 -3.62 -8.51 22.14
C THR A 219 -3.87 -8.63 20.65
N LEU A 220 -3.61 -7.56 19.88
CA LEU A 220 -3.75 -7.59 18.43
C LEU A 220 -2.85 -8.65 17.78
N TYR A 221 -1.58 -8.70 18.20
CA TYR A 221 -0.65 -9.73 17.73
C TYR A 221 -1.00 -11.13 18.24
N ARG A 222 -1.58 -11.27 19.43
CA ARG A 222 -2.07 -12.55 19.96
C ARG A 222 -3.20 -13.11 19.11
N ASN A 223 -4.21 -12.28 18.84
CA ASN A 223 -5.39 -12.68 18.08
C ASN A 223 -5.05 -12.97 16.61
N ALA A 224 -3.98 -12.37 16.10
CA ALA A 224 -3.50 -12.59 14.73
C ALA A 224 -2.49 -13.75 14.56
N ASN A 225 -2.20 -14.50 15.63
CA ASN A 225 -1.31 -15.67 15.63
C ASN A 225 -2.00 -16.90 16.28
N ASN A 226 -3.32 -17.06 16.12
CA ASN A 226 -4.10 -18.18 16.70
C ASN A 226 -3.90 -18.36 18.22
N GLY A 227 -3.66 -17.27 18.96
CA GLY A 227 -3.49 -17.32 20.41
C GLY A 227 -2.05 -17.60 20.90
N ASP A 228 -1.11 -17.96 20.03
CA ASP A 228 0.30 -18.16 20.40
C ASP A 228 0.98 -16.80 20.67
N CYS A 229 1.23 -16.48 21.95
CA CYS A 229 1.71 -15.16 22.37
C CYS A 229 2.55 -15.17 23.68
N PRO A 230 3.30 -14.09 23.98
CA PRO A 230 4.75 -14.00 24.25
C PRO A 230 5.13 -14.31 25.70
N LEU A 231 4.20 -14.77 26.53
CA LEU A 231 4.41 -14.91 27.98
C LEU A 231 4.83 -16.33 28.38
N VAL A 232 4.98 -17.23 27.42
CA VAL A 232 5.51 -18.55 27.67
C VAL A 232 7.02 -18.42 27.83
N ILE A 233 7.49 -18.53 29.07
CA ILE A 233 8.91 -18.53 29.48
C ILE A 233 9.61 -19.84 29.03
N ASP A 234 8.89 -20.71 28.33
CA ASP A 234 9.41 -22.00 27.88
C ASP A 234 10.11 -21.87 26.52
N ASN A 235 11.39 -22.27 26.47
CA ASN A 235 12.24 -22.31 25.28
C ASN A 235 11.72 -23.27 24.19
N THR A 236 10.66 -24.03 24.45
CA THR A 236 10.03 -24.94 23.49
C THR A 236 8.98 -24.26 22.60
N THR A 237 8.45 -23.10 23.01
CA THR A 237 7.39 -22.40 22.27
C THR A 237 8.01 -21.44 21.24
N PRO A 238 7.66 -21.54 19.94
CA PRO A 238 8.22 -20.65 18.92
C PRO A 238 7.87 -19.18 19.22
N PRO A 239 8.80 -18.23 19.01
CA PRO A 239 8.56 -16.83 19.34
C PRO A 239 7.41 -16.25 18.50
N CYS A 240 6.42 -15.68 19.18
CA CYS A 240 5.33 -14.95 18.54
C CYS A 240 5.84 -13.63 17.90
N GLY A 241 5.28 -13.27 16.74
CA GLY A 241 5.72 -12.07 15.99
C GLY A 241 6.16 -12.31 14.55
N ASN A 242 5.97 -13.54 14.03
CA ASN A 242 6.04 -13.82 12.60
C ASN A 242 4.86 -13.25 11.82
N SER A 243 3.67 -13.13 12.44
CA SER A 243 2.54 -12.47 11.81
C SER A 243 2.85 -10.99 11.56
N ARG A 244 2.76 -10.61 10.28
CA ARG A 244 2.91 -9.23 9.82
C ARG A 244 1.55 -8.76 9.37
N PHE A 245 1.08 -7.70 10.01
CA PHE A 245 -0.08 -6.97 9.51
C PHE A 245 0.27 -6.34 8.17
N GLY A 246 -0.64 -6.47 7.22
CA GLY A 246 -0.51 -5.87 5.91
C GLY A 246 -1.88 -5.62 5.30
N CYS A 247 -1.86 -5.41 3.98
CA CYS A 247 -3.07 -5.20 3.23
C CYS A 247 -3.91 -6.48 3.12
N TRP A 248 -5.22 -6.37 3.34
CA TRP A 248 -6.14 -7.51 3.29
C TRP A 248 -6.26 -8.11 1.88
N VAL A 249 -5.95 -7.32 0.85
CA VAL A 249 -5.89 -7.75 -0.55
C VAL A 249 -4.59 -8.48 -0.94
N CYS A 250 -3.69 -8.78 0.01
CA CYS A 250 -2.37 -9.31 -0.30
C CYS A 250 -2.41 -10.76 -0.80
N THR A 251 -2.18 -10.94 -2.10
CA THR A 251 -2.12 -12.26 -2.76
C THR A 251 -0.70 -12.83 -2.89
N VAL A 252 0.32 -12.15 -2.34
CA VAL A 252 1.72 -12.62 -2.42
C VAL A 252 1.91 -13.91 -1.62
N VAL A 253 1.22 -14.04 -0.50
CA VAL A 253 1.07 -15.27 0.27
C VAL A 253 -0.18 -16.01 -0.21
N ASN A 254 -0.19 -17.34 -0.13
CA ASN A 254 -1.36 -18.12 -0.56
C ASN A 254 -2.53 -17.94 0.41
N LYS A 255 -2.25 -18.01 1.71
CA LYS A 255 -3.22 -17.79 2.79
C LYS A 255 -2.84 -16.59 3.64
N ASP A 256 -3.84 -15.85 4.11
CA ASP A 256 -3.66 -14.79 5.08
C ASP A 256 -4.04 -15.28 6.47
N ASN A 257 -3.08 -15.97 7.11
CA ASN A 257 -3.26 -16.52 8.44
C ASN A 257 -3.61 -15.44 9.47
N SER A 258 -3.21 -14.18 9.26
CA SER A 258 -3.52 -13.08 10.18
C SER A 258 -5.01 -12.72 10.11
N MET A 259 -5.57 -12.68 8.91
CA MET A 259 -6.99 -12.39 8.71
C MET A 259 -7.87 -13.57 9.14
N GLU A 260 -7.47 -14.82 8.80
CA GLU A 260 -8.12 -16.04 9.30
C GLU A 260 -8.18 -16.03 10.84
N ALA A 261 -7.05 -15.78 11.50
CA ALA A 261 -6.98 -15.74 12.96
C ALA A 261 -7.85 -14.64 13.58
N LEU A 262 -7.93 -13.46 12.97
CA LEU A 262 -8.80 -12.38 13.48
C LEU A 262 -10.28 -12.73 13.36
N ILE A 263 -10.68 -13.37 12.26
CA ILE A 263 -12.05 -13.87 12.04
C ILE A 263 -12.40 -14.91 13.11
N GLU A 264 -11.53 -15.90 13.33
CA GLU A 264 -11.69 -16.91 14.39
C GLU A 264 -11.75 -16.31 15.80
N ASN A 265 -11.17 -15.13 16.01
CA ASN A 265 -11.19 -14.39 17.27
C ASN A 265 -12.30 -13.32 17.36
N GLY A 266 -13.38 -13.48 16.59
CA GLY A 266 -14.62 -12.72 16.72
C GLY A 266 -14.77 -11.53 15.78
N GLU A 267 -13.89 -11.37 14.81
CA GLU A 267 -14.01 -10.35 13.75
C GLU A 267 -14.63 -10.95 12.46
N GLU A 268 -15.71 -11.73 12.61
CA GLU A 268 -16.42 -12.46 11.53
C GLU A 268 -16.86 -11.55 10.36
N TRP A 269 -17.11 -10.26 10.63
CA TRP A 269 -17.43 -9.28 9.60
C TRP A 269 -16.33 -9.13 8.53
N MET A 270 -15.11 -9.64 8.76
CA MET A 270 -14.04 -9.65 7.76
C MET A 270 -14.13 -10.80 6.74
N GLU A 271 -15.04 -11.76 6.90
CA GLU A 271 -15.22 -12.89 5.96
C GLU A 271 -15.35 -12.45 4.48
N PRO A 272 -16.17 -11.43 4.13
CA PRO A 272 -16.26 -10.96 2.75
C PRO A 272 -14.93 -10.45 2.18
N LEU A 273 -14.02 -9.92 3.01
CA LEU A 273 -12.69 -9.50 2.57
C LEU A 273 -11.81 -10.70 2.20
N MET A 274 -11.93 -11.78 2.97
CA MET A 274 -11.21 -13.03 2.73
C MET A 274 -11.68 -13.71 1.44
N GLU A 275 -12.99 -13.75 1.19
CA GLU A 275 -13.54 -14.27 -0.06
C GLU A 275 -13.06 -13.51 -1.29
N LEU A 276 -13.07 -12.17 -1.24
CA LEU A 276 -12.56 -11.31 -2.32
C LEU A 276 -11.07 -11.55 -2.56
N ARG A 277 -10.29 -11.65 -1.49
CA ARG A 277 -8.86 -11.93 -1.57
C ARG A 277 -8.60 -13.29 -2.24
N ASP A 278 -9.33 -14.32 -1.86
CA ASP A 278 -9.13 -15.66 -2.40
C ASP A 278 -9.58 -15.76 -3.86
N LEU A 279 -10.62 -15.02 -4.26
CA LEU A 279 -10.98 -14.83 -5.65
C LEU A 279 -9.84 -14.17 -6.47
N LEU A 280 -9.09 -13.24 -5.88
CA LEU A 280 -7.90 -12.67 -6.53
C LEU A 280 -6.77 -13.71 -6.67
N VAL A 281 -6.57 -14.57 -5.66
CA VAL A 281 -5.55 -15.64 -5.70
C VAL A 281 -5.85 -16.65 -6.81
N THR A 282 -7.11 -17.08 -6.95
CA THR A 282 -7.53 -18.06 -7.96
C THR A 282 -7.57 -17.45 -9.37
N SER A 283 -8.03 -16.20 -9.50
CA SER A 283 -8.20 -15.56 -10.81
C SER A 283 -6.90 -15.12 -11.48
N ARG A 284 -5.85 -14.77 -10.71
CA ARG A 284 -4.62 -14.14 -11.25
C ARG A 284 -3.86 -14.98 -12.27
N GLY A 285 -4.04 -16.31 -12.25
CA GLY A 285 -3.33 -17.25 -13.11
C GLY A 285 -4.19 -17.90 -14.20
N SER A 286 -5.48 -17.58 -14.27
CA SER A 286 -6.43 -18.29 -15.12
C SER A 286 -6.79 -17.52 -16.40
N GLU A 287 -6.75 -18.21 -17.53
CA GLU A 287 -7.19 -17.73 -18.84
C GLU A 287 -8.70 -17.47 -18.90
N GLU A 288 -9.46 -18.00 -17.95
CA GLU A 288 -10.88 -17.70 -17.81
C GLU A 288 -11.08 -16.20 -17.53
N TYR A 289 -10.28 -15.66 -16.59
CA TYR A 289 -10.44 -14.29 -16.09
C TYR A 289 -9.50 -13.28 -16.75
N ARG A 290 -8.42 -13.75 -17.42
CA ARG A 290 -7.39 -12.89 -18.00
C ARG A 290 -7.33 -13.01 -19.52
N GLU A 291 -7.02 -11.89 -20.16
CA GLU A 291 -6.74 -11.84 -21.60
C GLU A 291 -5.47 -12.63 -21.92
N LYS A 292 -5.39 -13.23 -23.11
CA LYS A 292 -4.15 -13.85 -23.61
C LYS A 292 -3.15 -12.80 -24.06
N ARG A 293 -3.65 -11.66 -24.57
CA ARG A 293 -2.86 -10.57 -25.10
C ARG A 293 -2.61 -9.49 -24.05
N ARG A 294 -1.37 -9.03 -23.93
CA ARG A 294 -0.98 -7.91 -23.08
C ARG A 294 -1.49 -6.58 -23.64
N ARG A 295 -1.48 -5.55 -22.79
CA ARG A 295 -1.85 -4.17 -23.17
C ARG A 295 -0.97 -3.56 -24.27
N ASP A 296 0.28 -4.00 -24.40
CA ASP A 296 1.20 -3.59 -25.48
C ASP A 296 0.96 -4.35 -26.79
N GLY A 297 -0.04 -5.25 -26.80
CA GLY A 297 -0.40 -6.07 -27.94
C GLY A 297 0.42 -7.36 -28.08
N THR A 298 1.35 -7.65 -27.16
CA THR A 298 2.14 -8.88 -27.21
C THR A 298 1.35 -10.08 -26.68
N GLU A 299 1.52 -11.23 -27.33
CA GLU A 299 0.97 -12.51 -26.91
C GLU A 299 2.12 -13.52 -26.85
N LYS A 300 2.29 -14.16 -25.68
CA LYS A 300 3.33 -15.16 -25.44
C LYS A 300 2.73 -16.29 -24.62
N GLU A 301 3.05 -17.52 -24.99
CA GLU A 301 2.61 -18.71 -24.27
C GLU A 301 3.00 -18.63 -22.79
N GLY A 302 2.05 -18.95 -21.90
CA GLY A 302 2.24 -18.88 -20.45
C GLY A 302 2.24 -17.48 -19.84
N ILE A 303 2.07 -16.41 -20.63
CA ILE A 303 2.04 -15.03 -20.15
C ILE A 303 0.70 -14.38 -20.48
N LEU A 304 -0.13 -14.24 -19.44
CA LEU A 304 -1.43 -13.61 -19.57
C LEU A 304 -1.34 -12.07 -19.51
N GLY A 305 -2.27 -11.44 -20.22
CA GLY A 305 -2.56 -10.01 -20.23
C GLY A 305 -3.44 -9.56 -19.05
N PRO A 306 -4.09 -8.39 -19.14
CA PRO A 306 -4.90 -7.87 -18.04
C PRO A 306 -6.14 -8.75 -17.76
N TYR A 307 -6.82 -8.53 -16.64
CA TYR A 307 -8.15 -9.08 -16.41
C TYR A 307 -9.13 -8.65 -17.52
N LYS A 308 -10.00 -9.57 -17.92
CA LYS A 308 -11.07 -9.32 -18.90
C LYS A 308 -12.05 -8.28 -18.38
N SER A 309 -12.66 -7.50 -19.27
CA SER A 309 -13.59 -6.43 -18.90
C SER A 309 -14.75 -6.91 -18.04
N TRP A 310 -15.32 -8.07 -18.37
CA TRP A 310 -16.40 -8.68 -17.58
C TRP A 310 -15.96 -9.02 -16.16
N PHE A 311 -14.74 -9.53 -15.98
CA PHE A 311 -14.24 -9.89 -14.64
C PHE A 311 -13.98 -8.64 -13.80
N ARG A 312 -13.50 -7.55 -14.41
CA ARG A 312 -13.35 -6.26 -13.73
C ARG A 312 -14.69 -5.76 -13.20
N ALA A 313 -15.74 -5.80 -14.02
CA ALA A 313 -17.09 -5.41 -13.62
C ALA A 313 -17.69 -6.34 -12.54
N PHE A 314 -17.53 -7.65 -12.72
CA PHE A 314 -17.96 -8.66 -11.75
C PHE A 314 -17.26 -8.49 -10.40
N PHE A 315 -15.94 -8.29 -10.39
CA PHE A 315 -15.18 -8.08 -9.17
C PHE A 315 -15.60 -6.78 -8.46
N LEU A 316 -15.87 -5.71 -9.22
CA LEU A 316 -16.39 -4.47 -8.65
C LEU A 316 -17.77 -4.66 -7.99
N GLU A 317 -18.66 -5.42 -8.61
CA GLU A 317 -19.94 -5.78 -8.01
C GLU A 317 -19.76 -6.56 -6.71
N LYS A 318 -18.85 -7.56 -6.69
CA LYS A 318 -18.50 -8.32 -5.49
C LYS A 318 -17.91 -7.43 -4.38
N LEU A 319 -17.07 -6.46 -4.75
CA LEU A 319 -16.50 -5.49 -3.81
C LEU A 319 -17.59 -4.63 -3.17
N PHE A 320 -18.59 -4.19 -3.94
CA PHE A 320 -19.74 -3.45 -3.40
C PHE A 320 -20.63 -4.31 -2.50
N LEU A 321 -20.88 -5.57 -2.87
CA LEU A 321 -21.65 -6.50 -2.04
C LEU A 321 -20.96 -6.72 -0.69
N ALA A 322 -19.65 -7.00 -0.70
CA ALA A 322 -18.85 -7.12 0.50
C ALA A 322 -18.88 -5.84 1.35
N GLN A 323 -18.72 -4.67 0.73
CA GLN A 323 -18.82 -3.40 1.46
C GLN A 323 -20.20 -3.22 2.10
N LYS A 324 -21.28 -3.49 1.36
CA LYS A 324 -22.66 -3.37 1.84
C LYS A 324 -22.93 -4.30 3.03
N GLU A 325 -22.40 -5.52 2.98
CA GLU A 325 -22.50 -6.50 4.05
C GLU A 325 -21.73 -6.05 5.29
N ILE A 326 -20.45 -5.68 5.14
CA ILE A 326 -19.60 -5.17 6.22
C ILE A 326 -20.23 -3.95 6.89
N GLN A 327 -20.82 -3.04 6.12
CA GLN A 327 -21.43 -1.81 6.62
C GLN A 327 -22.68 -2.06 7.50
N GLN A 328 -23.22 -3.28 7.54
CA GLN A 328 -24.30 -3.62 8.48
C GLN A 328 -23.82 -3.61 9.94
N THR A 329 -22.56 -3.99 10.17
CA THR A 329 -21.94 -4.04 11.50
C THR A 329 -20.86 -2.96 11.68
N GLN A 330 -20.20 -2.57 10.60
CA GLN A 330 -19.11 -1.59 10.56
C GLN A 330 -19.44 -0.43 9.59
N PRO A 331 -20.37 0.48 9.96
CA PRO A 331 -20.93 1.47 9.02
C PRO A 331 -19.92 2.47 8.46
N ASN A 332 -18.79 2.67 9.15
CA ASN A 332 -17.74 3.61 8.74
C ASN A 332 -16.72 3.00 7.76
N ILE A 333 -16.74 1.68 7.54
CA ILE A 333 -15.79 1.05 6.62
C ILE A 333 -16.20 1.34 5.18
N THR A 334 -15.26 1.89 4.42
CA THR A 334 -15.37 2.10 2.98
C THR A 334 -14.21 1.36 2.30
N LEU A 335 -14.52 0.39 1.45
CA LEU A 335 -13.51 -0.43 0.76
C LEU A 335 -12.99 0.24 -0.52
N ILE A 336 -13.80 1.10 -1.14
CA ILE A 336 -13.46 1.83 -2.35
C ILE A 336 -14.04 3.24 -2.32
N SER A 337 -13.21 4.23 -2.63
CA SER A 337 -13.61 5.64 -2.59
C SER A 337 -14.35 6.07 -3.86
N TYR A 338 -15.16 7.14 -3.75
CA TYR A 338 -15.81 7.75 -4.91
C TYR A 338 -14.81 8.19 -5.99
N GLN A 339 -13.66 8.72 -5.58
CA GLN A 339 -12.60 9.13 -6.51
C GLN A 339 -12.05 7.93 -7.31
N GLU A 340 -11.86 6.78 -6.67
CA GLU A 340 -11.47 5.54 -7.35
C GLU A 340 -12.55 5.07 -8.33
N LEU A 341 -13.84 5.16 -7.97
CA LEU A 341 -14.95 4.80 -8.86
C LEU A 341 -14.96 5.64 -10.14
N VAL A 342 -14.80 6.97 -10.00
CA VAL A 342 -14.69 7.88 -11.14
C VAL A 342 -13.47 7.53 -12.00
N ALA A 343 -12.31 7.32 -11.38
CA ALA A 343 -11.08 6.96 -12.09
C ALA A 343 -11.18 5.61 -12.82
N ILE A 344 -11.87 4.63 -12.23
CA ILE A 344 -12.16 3.33 -12.88
C ILE A 344 -13.04 3.54 -14.10
N GLN A 345 -14.13 4.30 -13.97
CA GLN A 345 -15.04 4.57 -15.08
C GLN A 345 -14.32 5.27 -16.25
N VAL A 346 -13.52 6.29 -15.96
CA VAL A 346 -12.69 6.99 -16.95
C VAL A 346 -11.69 6.03 -17.60
N THR A 347 -11.06 5.16 -16.81
CA THR A 347 -10.11 4.16 -17.33
C THR A 347 -10.80 3.17 -18.28
N TRP A 348 -11.98 2.69 -17.94
CA TRP A 348 -12.77 1.79 -18.80
C TRP A 348 -13.14 2.45 -20.13
N TYR A 349 -13.61 3.69 -20.11
CA TYR A 349 -13.89 4.41 -21.35
C TYR A 349 -12.65 4.63 -22.21
N ARG A 350 -11.49 4.91 -21.59
CA ARG A 350 -10.21 5.00 -22.31
C ARG A 350 -9.79 3.66 -22.93
N ASP A 351 -10.07 2.55 -22.25
CA ASP A 351 -9.84 1.18 -22.70
C ASP A 351 -10.94 0.62 -23.64
N ASN A 352 -11.91 1.45 -24.04
CA ASN A 352 -13.04 1.07 -24.92
C ASN A 352 -14.04 0.07 -24.32
N ILE A 353 -14.12 0.04 -22.99
CA ILE A 353 -15.07 -0.78 -22.25
C ILE A 353 -16.31 0.07 -21.97
N PHE A 354 -17.35 -0.10 -22.82
CA PHE A 354 -18.61 0.66 -22.72
C PHE A 354 -19.81 -0.19 -22.29
N ASN A 355 -19.63 -1.50 -22.22
CA ASN A 355 -20.66 -2.44 -21.80
C ASN A 355 -20.88 -2.45 -20.29
N TYR A 356 -20.02 -1.79 -19.52
CA TYR A 356 -20.13 -1.68 -18.07
C TYR A 356 -20.05 -0.22 -17.64
N LYS A 357 -21.03 0.24 -16.88
CA LYS A 357 -21.03 1.53 -16.20
C LYS A 357 -20.93 1.30 -14.69
N VAL A 358 -19.96 1.93 -14.05
CA VAL A 358 -19.72 1.84 -12.61
C VAL A 358 -20.93 2.33 -11.82
N SER A 359 -21.60 3.39 -12.30
CA SER A 359 -22.87 3.88 -11.71
C SER A 359 -23.94 2.80 -11.69
N ASP A 360 -24.11 2.06 -12.78
CA ASP A 360 -25.17 1.06 -12.91
C ASP A 360 -24.91 -0.11 -11.95
N ILE A 361 -23.65 -0.54 -11.84
CA ILE A 361 -23.23 -1.57 -10.89
C ILE A 361 -23.45 -1.10 -9.44
N TYR A 362 -23.08 0.15 -9.12
CA TYR A 362 -23.29 0.73 -7.80
C TYR A 362 -24.78 0.82 -7.45
N ASN A 363 -25.58 1.38 -8.36
CA ASN A 363 -27.02 1.57 -8.20
C ASN A 363 -27.75 0.23 -8.05
N LYS A 364 -27.34 -0.80 -8.80
CA LYS A 364 -27.84 -2.17 -8.65
C LYS A 364 -27.63 -2.72 -7.24
N VAL A 365 -26.44 -2.54 -6.66
CA VAL A 365 -26.10 -3.11 -5.35
C VAL A 365 -26.72 -2.31 -4.20
N PHE A 366 -26.64 -0.98 -4.26
CA PHE A 366 -27.08 -0.11 -3.16
C PHE A 366 -28.52 0.38 -3.28
N GLY A 367 -29.20 0.17 -4.42
CA GLY A 367 -30.55 0.66 -4.66
C GLY A 367 -30.63 2.19 -4.73
N THR A 368 -29.58 2.83 -5.23
CA THR A 368 -29.45 4.29 -5.33
C THR A 368 -29.53 4.76 -6.79
N ASN A 369 -29.55 6.07 -7.00
CA ASN A 369 -29.53 6.70 -8.33
C ASN A 369 -28.33 7.65 -8.44
N ILE A 370 -27.13 7.17 -8.13
CA ILE A 370 -25.91 7.96 -8.29
C ILE A 370 -25.56 8.08 -9.77
N VAL A 371 -25.20 9.30 -10.17
CA VAL A 371 -24.58 9.60 -11.46
C VAL A 371 -23.12 9.95 -11.22
N LEU A 372 -22.20 9.22 -11.85
CA LEU A 372 -20.77 9.51 -11.76
C LEU A 372 -20.39 10.51 -12.86
N ASN A 373 -20.16 11.77 -12.47
CA ASN A 373 -19.64 12.78 -13.40
C ASN A 373 -18.15 12.49 -13.64
N ALA A 374 -17.84 11.77 -14.71
CA ALA A 374 -16.48 11.34 -15.03
C ALA A 374 -15.58 12.46 -15.59
N GLY A 375 -16.10 13.69 -15.76
CA GLY A 375 -15.33 14.84 -16.29
C GLY A 375 -14.87 14.70 -17.75
N ASP A 376 -15.12 13.54 -18.36
CA ASP A 376 -14.80 13.17 -19.74
C ASP A 376 -16.10 13.04 -20.57
N ASP A 377 -17.19 13.73 -20.20
CA ASP A 377 -18.52 13.61 -20.84
C ASP A 377 -18.46 13.78 -22.37
N ASN A 378 -17.58 14.65 -22.87
CA ASN A 378 -17.35 14.79 -24.32
C ASN A 378 -16.69 13.55 -24.94
N LEU A 379 -15.68 12.98 -24.27
CA LEU A 379 -14.94 11.82 -24.75
C LEU A 379 -15.82 10.54 -24.68
N VAL A 380 -16.67 10.47 -23.65
CA VAL A 380 -17.71 9.44 -23.52
C VAL A 380 -18.75 9.59 -24.62
N ARG A 381 -19.26 10.80 -24.86
CA ARG A 381 -20.25 11.08 -25.89
C ARG A 381 -19.72 10.84 -27.30
N GLU A 382 -18.47 11.21 -27.59
CA GLU A 382 -17.79 10.90 -28.86
C GLU A 382 -17.72 9.39 -29.09
N LYS A 383 -17.38 8.62 -28.06
CA LYS A 383 -17.28 7.16 -28.14
C LYS A 383 -18.64 6.47 -28.20
N GLU A 384 -19.64 6.96 -27.48
CA GLU A 384 -21.03 6.48 -27.59
C GLU A 384 -21.59 6.74 -29.00
N LEU A 385 -21.34 7.93 -29.57
CA LEU A 385 -21.71 8.27 -30.94
C LEU A 385 -21.01 7.35 -31.95
N LEU A 386 -19.69 7.14 -31.81
CA LEU A 386 -18.93 6.23 -32.67
C LEU A 386 -19.47 4.80 -32.58
N LYS A 387 -19.85 4.33 -31.38
CA LYS A 387 -20.44 3.01 -31.18
C LYS A 387 -21.79 2.88 -31.86
N GLU A 388 -22.60 3.93 -31.83
CA GLU A 388 -23.88 3.97 -32.52
C GLU A 388 -23.71 3.92 -34.05
N LEU A 389 -22.77 4.70 -34.59
CA LEU A 389 -22.46 4.69 -36.02
C LEU A 389 -21.94 3.33 -36.51
N CYS A 390 -21.24 2.60 -35.64
CA CYS A 390 -20.72 1.27 -35.94
C CYS A 390 -21.68 0.12 -35.56
N LYS A 391 -22.97 0.37 -35.27
CA LYS A 391 -23.94 -0.69 -34.89
C LYS A 391 -24.00 -1.85 -35.88
N GLU A 392 -23.95 -1.56 -37.18
CA GLU A 392 -24.02 -2.59 -38.24
C GLU A 392 -22.72 -3.40 -38.36
N ASN A 393 -21.58 -2.80 -37.97
CA ASN A 393 -20.27 -3.46 -38.00
C ASN A 393 -19.52 -3.25 -36.67
N PRO A 394 -19.89 -3.99 -35.59
CA PRO A 394 -19.31 -3.81 -34.26
C PRO A 394 -17.79 -4.00 -34.21
N LYS A 395 -17.24 -4.83 -35.12
CA LYS A 395 -15.79 -5.05 -35.26
C LYS A 395 -15.04 -3.80 -35.72
N ASP A 396 -15.68 -2.93 -36.50
CA ASP A 396 -15.05 -1.69 -36.98
C ASP A 396 -14.90 -0.68 -35.85
N PHE A 397 -15.84 -0.67 -34.89
CA PHE A 397 -15.71 0.12 -33.66
C PHE A 397 -14.46 -0.27 -32.86
N GLU A 398 -14.24 -1.57 -32.66
CA GLU A 398 -13.05 -2.08 -31.96
C GLU A 398 -11.77 -1.70 -32.70
N LEU A 399 -11.75 -1.85 -34.03
CA LEU A 399 -10.61 -1.47 -34.85
C LEU A 399 -10.30 0.02 -34.77
N ILE A 400 -11.29 0.90 -34.96
CA ILE A 400 -11.09 2.35 -34.94
C ILE A 400 -10.51 2.77 -33.59
N ASN A 401 -11.05 2.24 -32.50
CA ASN A 401 -10.56 2.56 -31.18
C ASN A 401 -9.17 1.98 -30.88
N ASP A 402 -8.85 0.78 -31.38
CA ASP A 402 -7.50 0.20 -31.30
C ASP A 402 -6.48 1.09 -32.02
N LEU A 403 -6.82 1.58 -33.22
CA LEU A 403 -5.95 2.46 -34.00
C LEU A 403 -5.73 3.81 -33.30
N LEU A 404 -6.81 4.39 -32.74
CA LEU A 404 -6.72 5.61 -31.93
C LEU A 404 -5.86 5.40 -30.67
N ALA A 405 -5.97 4.26 -30.01
CA ALA A 405 -5.15 3.92 -28.85
C ALA A 405 -3.66 3.75 -29.22
N LEU A 406 -3.37 3.08 -30.33
CA LEU A 406 -2.01 2.90 -30.86
C LEU A 406 -1.37 4.25 -31.23
N GLN A 407 -2.13 5.13 -31.89
CA GLN A 407 -1.71 6.49 -32.22
C GLN A 407 -1.38 7.28 -30.95
N LYS A 408 -2.31 7.32 -29.98
CA LYS A 408 -2.15 8.08 -28.75
C LYS A 408 -0.94 7.63 -27.94
N THR A 409 -0.68 6.32 -27.89
CA THR A 409 0.48 5.74 -27.21
C THR A 409 1.80 6.23 -27.81
N LYS A 410 1.92 6.29 -29.14
CA LYS A 410 3.12 6.75 -29.84
C LYS A 410 3.33 8.26 -29.75
N THR A 411 2.23 9.03 -29.79
CA THR A 411 2.27 10.50 -29.62
C THR A 411 2.74 10.89 -28.21
N ILE A 412 2.26 10.21 -27.17
CA ILE A 412 2.68 10.45 -25.77
C ILE A 412 4.18 10.14 -25.57
N LEU A 413 4.70 9.13 -26.27
CA LEU A 413 6.12 8.77 -26.22
C LEU A 413 7.01 9.70 -27.07
N MET A 414 6.47 10.77 -27.66
CA MET A 414 7.15 11.68 -28.58
C MET A 414 7.94 10.96 -29.70
N ASN A 415 7.49 9.77 -30.10
CA ASN A 415 8.19 8.92 -31.05
C ASN A 415 7.24 8.42 -32.13
N ASN A 416 7.09 9.24 -33.18
CA ASN A 416 6.25 8.93 -34.33
C ASN A 416 6.90 7.97 -35.33
N ARG A 417 8.17 7.56 -35.13
CA ARG A 417 8.84 6.60 -36.03
C ARG A 417 8.15 5.23 -35.95
N GLY A 418 7.78 4.71 -37.12
CA GLY A 418 7.16 3.39 -37.28
C GLY A 418 5.70 3.31 -36.83
N LEU A 419 5.03 4.42 -36.51
CA LEU A 419 3.60 4.43 -36.20
C LEU A 419 2.77 3.91 -37.38
N GLN A 420 3.12 4.34 -38.60
CA GLN A 420 2.45 3.90 -39.81
C GLN A 420 2.51 2.38 -39.97
N ASN A 421 3.69 1.76 -39.85
CA ASN A 421 3.84 0.31 -39.90
C ASN A 421 3.04 -0.41 -38.80
N VAL A 422 2.93 0.17 -37.60
CA VAL A 422 2.15 -0.43 -36.49
C VAL A 422 0.64 -0.37 -36.79
N LEU A 423 0.16 0.75 -37.34
CA LEU A 423 -1.24 0.90 -37.75
C LEU A 423 -1.57 -0.01 -38.93
N GLU A 424 -0.70 -0.05 -39.96
CA GLU A 424 -0.84 -0.94 -41.13
C GLU A 424 -0.86 -2.41 -40.72
N ASN A 425 0.07 -2.85 -39.85
CA ASN A 425 0.06 -4.22 -39.34
C ASN A 425 -1.24 -4.57 -38.60
N ARG A 426 -1.81 -3.63 -37.84
CA ARG A 426 -3.08 -3.86 -37.12
C ARG A 426 -4.26 -3.94 -38.09
N LEU A 427 -4.28 -3.06 -39.10
CA LEU A 427 -5.27 -3.09 -40.18
C LEU A 427 -5.19 -4.39 -40.98
N GLU A 428 -3.99 -4.84 -41.36
CA GLU A 428 -3.79 -6.10 -42.08
C GLU A 428 -4.28 -7.31 -41.28
N GLN A 429 -3.98 -7.36 -39.97
CA GLN A 429 -4.50 -8.42 -39.10
C GLN A 429 -6.03 -8.45 -39.07
N PHE A 430 -6.66 -7.28 -39.01
CA PHE A 430 -8.11 -7.16 -38.99
C PHE A 430 -8.74 -7.61 -40.32
N VAL A 431 -8.17 -7.20 -41.45
CA VAL A 431 -8.63 -7.58 -42.79
C VAL A 431 -8.47 -9.09 -43.01
N ARG A 432 -7.31 -9.67 -42.65
CA ARG A 432 -7.08 -11.12 -42.75
C ARG A 432 -8.04 -11.94 -41.90
N GLY A 433 -8.48 -11.40 -40.76
CA GLY A 433 -9.50 -12.02 -39.89
C GLY A 433 -10.95 -11.91 -40.39
N LYS A 434 -11.24 -11.12 -41.44
CA LYS A 434 -12.55 -11.07 -42.11
C LYS A 434 -12.65 -12.07 -43.28
N THR A 435 -11.53 -12.55 -43.80
CA THR A 435 -11.43 -13.46 -44.96
C THR A 435 -11.32 -14.95 -44.59
N GLY A 436 -11.55 -15.31 -43.32
CA GLY A 436 -11.49 -16.68 -42.81
C GLY A 436 -12.82 -17.16 -42.26
#